data_AF-A0A970D357-F1
#
_entry.id   AF-A0A970D357-F1
#
_cell.length_a   1.000
_cell.length_b   1.000
_cell.length_c   1.000
_cell.angle_alpha   90.00
_cell.angle_beta   90.00
_cell.angle_gamma   90.00
#
_symmetry.space_group_name_H-M   'P 1'
#
loop_
_entity.id
_entity.type
_entity.pdbx_description
1 polymer ?
#
loop_
_entity_poly.entity_id
_entity_poly.type
_entity_poly.pdbx_seq_one_letter_code
_entity_poly.pdbx_strand_id
1 'polypeptide(L)'
;MIKAGSMTVVIIITVIYSLFQIAYYIRKKYIKEIFLFLVLTSVSVLYLIAFVKDINVPKPVDIVEFIFNPVSRLIFDIKRY
;
A
#
# COMPACT_ATOMS: atom_id res chain seq x y z
N MET A 1 -4.24 -12.68 -10.15
CA MET A 1 -3.33 -11.95 -11.08
C MET A 1 -3.95 -10.61 -11.42
N ILE A 2 -3.50 -9.53 -10.79
CA ILE A 2 -3.82 -8.17 -11.24
C ILE A 2 -3.15 -8.03 -12.62
N LYS A 3 -3.95 -7.82 -13.68
CA LYS A 3 -3.45 -7.66 -15.06
C LYS A 3 -2.33 -6.62 -15.05
N ALA A 4 -1.19 -6.92 -15.67
CA ALA A 4 -0.02 -6.03 -15.71
C ALA A 4 -0.36 -4.59 -16.17
N GLY A 5 -1.37 -4.43 -17.03
CA GLY A 5 -1.90 -3.11 -17.42
C GLY A 5 -2.50 -2.29 -16.28
N SER A 6 -3.06 -2.92 -15.24
CA SER A 6 -3.61 -2.23 -14.07
C SER A 6 -2.50 -1.70 -13.16
N MET A 7 -1.38 -2.41 -13.01
CA MET A 7 -0.25 -1.93 -12.19
C MET A 7 0.42 -0.71 -12.80
N THR A 8 0.66 -0.72 -14.13
CA THR A 8 1.29 0.40 -14.83
C THR A 8 0.46 1.67 -14.71
N VAL A 9 -0.87 1.57 -14.82
CA VAL A 9 -1.79 2.70 -14.66
C VAL A 9 -1.74 3.25 -13.24
N VAL A 10 -1.74 2.38 -12.22
CA VAL A 10 -1.64 2.81 -10.81
C VAL A 10 -0.32 3.54 -10.55
N ILE A 11 0.79 3.06 -11.10
CA ILE A 11 2.09 3.73 -10.98
C ILE A 11 2.06 5.12 -11.64
N ILE A 12 1.54 5.22 -12.86
CA ILE A 12 1.46 6.50 -13.60
C ILE A 12 0.61 7.53 -12.83
N ILE A 13 -0.58 7.13 -12.35
CA ILE A 13 -1.47 8.01 -11.58
C ILE A 13 -0.79 8.45 -10.28
N THR A 14 -0.10 7.54 -9.60
CA THR A 14 0.61 7.82 -8.35
C THR A 14 1.75 8.83 -8.56
N VAL A 15 2.51 8.70 -9.66
CA VAL A 15 3.58 9.64 -10.01
C VAL A 15 3.02 11.03 -10.30
N ILE A 16 1.95 11.12 -11.10
CA ILE A 16 1.31 12.41 -11.42
C ILE A 16 0.79 13.07 -10.14
N TYR A 17 0.07 12.32 -9.30
CA TYR A 17 -0.46 12.83 -8.04
C TYR A 17 0.64 13.33 -7.11
N SER A 18 1.72 12.54 -6.97
CA SER A 18 2.89 12.90 -6.16
C SER A 18 3.54 14.20 -6.65
N LEU A 19 3.66 14.41 -7.96
CA LEU A 19 4.23 15.64 -8.53
C LEU A 19 3.37 16.88 -8.21
N PHE A 20 2.05 16.77 -8.36
CA PHE A 20 1.12 17.84 -7.98
C PHE A 20 1.17 18.14 -6.48
N GLN A 21 1.24 17.09 -5.65
CA GLN A 21 1.28 17.21 -4.20
C GLN A 21 2.57 17.88 -3.72
N ILE A 22 3.73 17.51 -4.28
CA ILE A 22 5.02 18.15 -3.99
C ILE A 22 5.00 19.63 -4.41
N ALA A 23 4.51 19.94 -5.61
CA ALA A 23 4.41 21.33 -6.09
C ALA A 23 3.48 22.18 -5.20
N TYR A 24 2.36 21.60 -4.73
CA TYR A 24 1.44 22.24 -3.81
C TYR A 24 2.08 22.51 -2.44
N TYR A 25 2.79 21.52 -1.87
CA TYR A 25 3.44 21.68 -0.58
C TYR A 25 4.58 22.70 -0.57
N ILE A 26 5.37 22.77 -1.65
CA ILE A 26 6.41 23.79 -1.81
C ILE A 26 5.79 25.19 -1.83
N ARG A 27 4.70 25.40 -2.59
CA ARG A 27 4.02 26.70 -2.67
C ARG A 27 3.47 27.18 -1.33
N LYS A 28 3.02 26.25 -0.48
CA LYS A 28 2.37 26.57 0.79
C LYS A 28 3.28 26.52 2.01
N LYS A 29 4.59 26.23 1.83
CA LYS A 29 5.61 26.12 2.90
C LYS A 29 5.21 25.17 4.04
N TYR A 30 4.41 24.14 3.76
CA TYR A 30 3.98 23.17 4.77
C TYR A 30 5.06 22.10 5.02
N ILE A 31 6.15 22.52 5.69
CA ILE A 31 7.31 21.66 5.98
C ILE A 31 6.92 20.38 6.74
N LYS A 32 5.91 20.46 7.63
CA LYS A 32 5.40 19.30 8.38
C LYS A 32 4.72 18.26 7.48
N GLU A 33 3.94 18.72 6.50
CA GLU A 33 3.23 17.83 5.57
C GLU A 33 4.18 17.23 4.54
N ILE A 34 5.22 17.97 4.12
CA ILE A 34 6.32 17.44 3.30
C ILE A 34 7.02 16.29 4.02
N PHE A 35 7.32 16.46 5.31
CA PHE A 35 7.96 15.41 6.09
C PHE A 35 7.09 14.15 6.19
N LEU A 36 5.79 14.31 6.49
CA LEU A 36 4.84 13.19 6.55
C LEU A 36 4.73 12.48 5.18
N PHE A 37 4.64 13.26 4.10
CA PHE A 37 4.59 12.74 2.74
C PHE A 37 5.85 11.94 2.41
N LEU A 38 7.03 12.47 2.73
CA LEU A 38 8.31 11.84 2.44
C LEU A 38 8.49 10.52 3.22
N VAL A 39 8.03 10.47 4.47
CA VAL A 39 7.99 9.23 5.26
C VAL A 39 7.07 8.20 4.63
N LEU A 40 5.84 8.57 4.25
CA LEU A 40 4.89 7.65 3.59
C LEU A 40 5.43 7.13 2.26
N THR A 41 5.99 8.02 1.44
CA THR A 41 6.61 7.66 0.16
C THR A 41 7.78 6.70 0.37
N SER A 42 8.62 6.94 1.38
CA SER A 42 9.75 6.04 1.68
C SER A 42 9.28 4.63 2.04
N VAL A 43 8.28 4.50 2.91
CA VAL A 43 7.66 3.20 3.24
C VAL A 43 7.08 2.53 1.99
N SER A 44 6.40 3.30 1.14
CA SER A 44 5.80 2.78 -0.09
C SER A 44 6.85 2.27 -1.08
N VAL A 45 7.97 2.99 -1.23
CA VAL A 45 9.11 2.57 -2.07
C VAL A 45 9.79 1.33 -1.51
N LEU A 46 9.94 1.21 -0.18
CA LEU A 46 10.47 0.00 0.45
C LEU A 46 9.60 -1.22 0.15
N TYR A 47 8.27 -1.09 0.24
CA TYR A 47 7.34 -2.15 -0.14
C TYR A 47 7.42 -2.49 -1.64
N LEU A 48 7.60 -1.49 -2.50
CA LEU A 48 7.80 -1.70 -3.94
C LEU A 48 9.09 -2.47 -4.23
N ILE A 49 10.20 -2.12 -3.58
CA ILE A 49 11.48 -2.81 -3.72
C ILE A 49 11.38 -4.25 -3.22
N ALA A 50 10.73 -4.47 -2.07
CA ALA A 50 10.48 -5.81 -1.54
C ALA A 50 9.67 -6.65 -2.54
N PHE A 51 8.63 -6.06 -3.15
CA PHE A 51 7.84 -6.70 -4.19
C PHE A 51 8.68 -7.05 -5.44
N VAL A 52 9.53 -6.14 -5.92
CA VAL A 52 10.37 -6.37 -7.11
C VAL A 52 11.46 -7.41 -6.87
N LYS A 53 12.04 -7.46 -5.66
CA LYS A 53 13.08 -8.42 -5.29
C LYS A 53 12.52 -9.78 -4.83
N ASP A 54 11.21 -9.99 -4.91
CA ASP A 54 10.52 -11.17 -4.38
C ASP A 54 10.88 -11.44 -2.90
N ILE A 55 11.21 -10.38 -2.16
CA ILE A 55 11.46 -10.47 -0.72
C ILE A 55 10.10 -10.56 -0.08
N ASN A 56 9.83 -11.70 0.56
CA ASN A 56 8.56 -12.01 1.18
C ASN A 56 8.39 -11.20 2.49
N VAL A 57 8.18 -9.89 2.35
CA VAL A 57 7.84 -9.01 3.47
C VAL A 57 6.36 -9.20 3.76
N PRO A 58 5.99 -9.56 5.01
CA PRO A 58 4.59 -9.74 5.38
C PRO A 58 3.83 -8.45 5.09
N LYS A 59 2.80 -8.58 4.27
CA LYS A 59 1.93 -7.46 3.94
C LYS A 59 0.98 -7.24 5.10
N PRO A 60 0.50 -6.00 5.32
CA PRO A 60 -0.50 -5.74 6.34
C PRO A 60 -1.75 -6.61 6.17
N VAL A 61 -2.10 -6.97 4.93
CA VAL A 61 -3.22 -7.88 4.64
C VAL A 61 -2.98 -9.30 5.16
N ASP A 62 -1.75 -9.79 5.18
CA ASP A 62 -1.42 -11.12 5.69
C ASP A 62 -1.64 -11.18 7.22
N ILE A 63 -1.43 -10.07 7.93
CA ILE A 63 -1.70 -9.94 9.36
C ILE A 63 -3.21 -9.96 9.62
N VAL A 64 -3.97 -9.21 8.81
CA VAL A 64 -5.43 -9.21 8.89
C VAL A 64 -5.97 -10.60 8.58
N GLU A 65 -5.46 -11.26 7.55
CA GLU A 65 -5.82 -12.63 7.18
C GLU A 65 -5.48 -13.62 8.30
N PHE A 66 -4.32 -13.49 8.95
CA PHE A 66 -3.96 -14.31 10.10
C PHE A 66 -4.95 -14.21 11.26
N ILE A 67 -5.48 -13.01 11.53
CA ILE A 67 -6.48 -12.77 12.58
C ILE A 67 -7.88 -13.24 12.14
N PHE A 68 -8.26 -13.00 10.88
CA PHE A 68 -9.61 -13.30 10.38
C PHE A 68 -9.81 -14.76 9.97
N ASN A 69 -8.77 -15.47 9.54
CA ASN A 69 -8.84 -16.87 9.12
C ASN A 69 -9.36 -17.84 10.22
N PRO A 70 -8.97 -17.74 11.49
CA PRO A 70 -9.58 -18.57 12.54
C PRO A 70 -11.06 -18.21 12.77
N VAL A 71 -11.42 -16.94 12.69
CA VAL A 71 -12.80 -16.46 12.91
C VAL A 71 -13.71 -16.88 11.76
N SER A 72 -13.24 -16.77 10.51
CA SER A 72 -14.01 -17.20 9.34
C SER A 72 -14.22 -18.71 9.35
N ARG A 73 -13.20 -19.51 9.69
CA ARG A 73 -13.36 -20.96 9.87
C ARG A 73 -14.42 -21.26 10.92
N LEU A 74 -14.40 -20.63 12.09
CA LEU A 74 -15.41 -20.85 13.13
C LEU A 74 -16.83 -20.50 12.67
N ILE A 75 -17.02 -19.38 11.97
CA ILE A 75 -18.34 -18.94 11.48
C ILE A 75 -18.86 -19.83 10.34
N PHE A 76 -18.00 -20.21 9.40
CA PHE A 76 -18.41 -21.02 8.24
C PHE A 76 -18.52 -22.51 8.56
N ASP A 77 -17.80 -23.02 9.56
CA ASP A 77 -17.92 -24.41 10.03
C ASP A 77 -19.22 -24.62 10.83
N ILE A 78 -19.65 -23.61 11.61
CA ILE A 78 -20.95 -23.59 12.31
C ILE A 78 -22.16 -23.63 11.36
N LYS A 79 -22.03 -23.09 10.14
CA LYS A 79 -23.12 -23.07 9.15
C LYS A 79 -23.32 -24.41 8.43
N ARG A 80 -22.50 -25.43 8.74
CA ARG A 80 -22.56 -26.76 8.12
C ARG A 80 -23.36 -27.79 8.92
N TYR A 81 -23.97 -27.42 10.04
CA TYR A 81 -24.93 -28.24 10.81
C TYR A 81 -26.36 -27.73 10.69
#